data_AF-D0LK05-F1
#
_entry.id   AF-D0LK05-F1
#
_cell.length_a   1.000
_cell.length_b   1.000
_cell.length_c   1.000
_cell.angle_alpha   90.00
_cell.angle_beta   90.00
_cell.angle_gamma   90.00
#
_symmetry.space_group_name_H-M   'P 1'
#
loop_
_entity.id
_entity.type
_entity.pdbx_description
1 polymer ?
#
loop_
_entity_poly.entity_id
_entity_poly.type
_entity_poly.pdbx_seq_one_letter_code
_entity_poly.pdbx_strand_id
1 'polypeptide(L)'
;MGTLRPHGRALACACAALLLATATGCPRKGDDGHTPPEDARATPEQPPAPLPPLEPLPLGLSSLADYAYNRDTEGEAFQRGLRAAESGEWQSAAREASAVLATAPTHLEAAWMLALARIQLGDFAGAQEPLSTAVAGDWLRWGKLSLEDPRLAGFHASAEGARYRELAASYEERFAEALRRGLLVVGRRGLPWHPERTGTVLVNHRSELYAFAPDSGRYVRASRTNGGLIGYARVAGDQRVLYASYQRVSTPAEGAPWFPELRVGAIDLGRGEMATEIAFSDVQELELGFLEMVEDPAAGSEAPGAPGSVSDSAAGSAPGSVPGATAGDQPGVLVPSVRLRTRDGEEQRATLDFATGTAQPVVSDGPLRGALAVTGDAIALARLPVPGVLADWDDAGTAGAFRLERTRRTVTLPAGESAAGNSMSWSPSGVRLAVATAPAERCGDEQARRVTLYVVDAATGALGAVATGAGAFAPVWLSDERLAYMQGEDTASAVVIRDVVADATVAQLETPGGVATQHLPRLRCPPPPASPADAGPGGPAHRDGAADAGAATGAASEPPADAGAPVKTP
;
A
#
# COMPACT_ATOMS: atom_id res chain seq x y z
N MET A 1 23.79 29.92 -4.80
CA MET A 1 22.77 30.53 -5.69
C MET A 1 22.96 29.99 -7.10
N GLY A 2 22.22 28.93 -7.43
CA GLY A 2 22.19 28.32 -8.76
C GLY A 2 20.96 27.42 -8.80
N THR A 3 19.89 27.90 -9.44
CA THR A 3 18.60 27.21 -9.52
C THR A 3 18.68 26.12 -10.58
N LEU A 4 18.99 24.89 -10.15
CA LEU A 4 18.83 23.69 -10.98
C LEU A 4 17.34 23.32 -11.00
N ARG A 5 16.69 23.57 -12.13
CA ARG A 5 15.33 23.11 -12.41
C ARG A 5 15.34 21.59 -12.61
N PRO A 6 14.44 20.83 -11.98
CA PRO A 6 14.25 19.42 -12.33
C PRO A 6 13.49 19.32 -13.66
N HIS A 7 14.10 18.65 -14.64
CA HIS A 7 13.43 18.21 -15.86
C HIS A 7 12.54 17.00 -15.55
N GLY A 8 11.37 17.25 -14.96
CA GLY A 8 10.26 16.30 -14.99
C GLY A 8 9.73 16.20 -16.42
N ARG A 9 10.03 15.10 -17.11
CA ARG A 9 9.34 14.73 -18.35
C ARG A 9 7.93 14.28 -17.99
N ALA A 10 7.01 15.23 -17.89
CA ALA A 10 5.58 14.95 -17.96
C ALA A 10 5.27 14.37 -19.35
N LEU A 11 4.77 13.14 -19.38
CA LEU A 11 4.15 12.57 -20.57
C LEU A 11 2.84 13.33 -20.78
N ALA A 12 2.89 14.41 -21.56
CA ALA A 12 1.69 15.13 -21.96
C ALA A 12 0.86 14.21 -22.87
N CYS A 13 -0.28 13.75 -22.38
CA CYS A 13 -1.36 13.21 -23.20
C CYS A 13 -1.77 14.30 -24.20
N ALA A 14 -1.29 14.19 -25.43
CA ALA A 14 -1.82 14.96 -26.54
C ALA A 14 -3.22 14.41 -26.87
N CYS A 15 -4.24 14.99 -26.24
CA CYS A 15 -5.62 14.88 -26.71
C CYS A 15 -5.69 15.54 -28.10
N ALA A 16 -5.48 14.75 -29.15
CA ALA A 16 -5.83 15.14 -30.50
C ALA A 16 -7.35 15.30 -30.55
N ALA A 17 -7.82 16.54 -30.50
CA ALA A 17 -9.19 16.90 -30.83
C ALA A 17 -9.40 16.54 -32.30
N LEU A 18 -10.04 15.39 -32.54
CA LEU A 18 -10.53 15.01 -33.85
C LEU A 18 -11.68 15.96 -34.19
N LEU A 19 -11.37 16.99 -34.97
CA LEU A 19 -12.34 17.85 -35.65
C LEU A 19 -13.28 16.94 -36.46
N LEU A 20 -14.55 16.84 -36.04
CA LEU A 20 -15.62 16.35 -36.91
C LEU A 20 -15.70 17.29 -38.12
N ALA A 21 -15.11 16.86 -39.22
CA ALA A 21 -15.42 17.39 -40.53
C ALA A 21 -16.87 17.02 -40.83
N THR A 22 -17.78 17.97 -40.61
CA THR A 22 -19.14 17.94 -41.15
C THR A 22 -19.04 17.88 -42.67
N ALA A 23 -19.17 16.69 -43.24
CA ALA A 23 -19.34 16.52 -44.67
C ALA A 23 -20.67 17.18 -45.08
N THR A 24 -20.57 18.39 -45.62
CA THR A 24 -21.63 19.03 -46.40
C THR A 24 -21.84 18.20 -47.66
N GLY A 25 -22.74 17.22 -47.59
CA GLY A 25 -23.20 16.45 -48.73
C GLY A 25 -24.03 17.33 -49.67
N CYS A 26 -23.58 17.45 -50.92
CA CYS A 26 -24.32 18.07 -52.01
C CYS A 26 -25.67 17.37 -52.24
N PRO A 27 -26.76 18.12 -52.51
CA PRO A 27 -28.04 17.55 -52.88
C PRO A 27 -27.98 16.98 -54.29
N ARG A 28 -27.94 15.66 -54.43
CA ARG A 28 -28.10 15.00 -55.73
C ARG A 28 -29.59 14.88 -56.03
N LYS A 29 -30.08 15.83 -56.82
CA LYS A 29 -31.41 15.82 -57.45
C LYS A 29 -31.42 14.77 -58.57
N GLY A 30 -32.24 13.74 -58.41
CA GLY A 30 -32.50 12.70 -59.41
C GLY A 30 -33.75 11.92 -59.02
N ASP A 31 -34.82 12.17 -59.76
CA ASP A 31 -36.08 11.42 -59.81
C ASP A 31 -35.83 9.92 -59.98
N ASP A 32 -36.65 9.11 -59.33
CA ASP A 32 -37.44 8.05 -59.97
C ASP A 32 -38.46 7.52 -58.94
N GLY A 33 -39.73 7.80 -59.20
CA GLY A 33 -40.85 7.42 -58.35
C GLY A 33 -41.00 5.91 -58.22
N HIS A 34 -40.75 5.41 -57.02
CA HIS A 34 -41.35 4.18 -56.50
C HIS A 34 -41.98 4.51 -55.15
N THR A 35 -43.30 4.60 -55.13
CA THR A 35 -44.10 4.66 -53.91
C THR A 35 -43.85 3.35 -53.15
N PRO A 36 -43.19 3.36 -51.98
CA PRO A 36 -43.10 2.17 -51.17
C PRO A 36 -44.52 1.81 -50.70
N PRO A 37 -44.87 0.51 -50.65
CA PRO A 37 -46.18 0.08 -50.18
C PRO A 37 -46.42 0.62 -48.77
N GLU A 38 -47.45 1.45 -48.67
CA GLU A 38 -48.09 1.89 -47.44
C GLU A 38 -48.62 0.62 -46.72
N ASP A 39 -48.51 0.59 -45.39
CA ASP A 39 -49.08 -0.43 -44.49
C ASP A 39 -48.26 -1.67 -44.10
N ALA A 40 -47.02 -1.46 -43.65
CA ALA A 40 -46.46 -2.26 -42.55
C ALA A 40 -46.17 -1.35 -41.36
N ARG A 41 -47.18 -1.09 -40.52
CA ARG A 41 -46.96 -0.46 -39.21
C ARG A 41 -46.00 -1.36 -38.44
N ALA A 42 -44.73 -0.97 -38.37
CA ALA A 42 -43.74 -1.59 -37.51
C ALA A 42 -44.36 -1.66 -36.12
N THR A 43 -44.64 -2.88 -35.66
CA THR A 43 -45.08 -3.09 -34.28
C THR A 43 -43.98 -2.48 -33.42
N PRO A 44 -44.27 -1.51 -32.53
CA PRO A 44 -43.24 -0.91 -31.69
C PRO A 44 -42.50 -2.05 -31.00
N GLU A 45 -41.22 -2.20 -31.35
CA GLU A 45 -40.38 -3.26 -30.83
C GLU A 45 -40.36 -3.09 -29.31
N GLN A 46 -41.00 -4.01 -28.61
CA GLN A 46 -41.10 -3.94 -27.17
C GLN A 46 -39.67 -3.97 -26.63
N PRO A 47 -39.28 -3.00 -25.78
CA PRO A 47 -37.94 -2.99 -25.21
C PRO A 47 -37.65 -4.36 -24.58
N PRO A 48 -36.46 -4.94 -24.81
CA PRO A 48 -36.11 -6.21 -24.20
C PRO A 48 -36.28 -6.11 -22.68
N ALA A 49 -36.78 -7.18 -22.06
CA ALA A 49 -36.94 -7.21 -20.62
C ALA A 49 -35.59 -6.95 -19.93
N PRO A 50 -35.57 -6.18 -18.82
CA PRO A 50 -34.33 -5.90 -18.10
C PRO A 50 -33.69 -7.21 -17.61
N LEU A 51 -32.38 -7.34 -17.81
CA LEU A 51 -31.61 -8.47 -17.31
C LEU A 51 -31.60 -8.45 -15.76
N PRO A 52 -31.60 -9.62 -15.08
CA PRO A 52 -31.51 -9.67 -13.62
C PRO A 52 -30.18 -9.08 -13.13
N PRO A 53 -30.09 -8.45 -11.95
CA PRO A 53 -28.84 -7.93 -11.40
C PRO A 53 -27.75 -9.00 -11.28
N LEU A 54 -26.47 -8.60 -11.39
CA LEU A 54 -25.35 -9.50 -11.11
C LEU A 54 -25.12 -9.59 -9.61
N GLU A 55 -24.88 -10.79 -9.10
CA GLU A 55 -24.48 -11.00 -7.71
C GLU A 55 -22.99 -10.65 -7.55
N PRO A 56 -22.63 -9.82 -6.55
CA PRO A 56 -21.25 -9.41 -6.38
C PRO A 56 -20.43 -10.53 -5.72
N LEU A 57 -19.27 -10.86 -6.31
CA LEU A 57 -18.31 -11.81 -5.75
C LEU A 57 -17.67 -11.26 -4.45
N PRO A 58 -17.09 -12.11 -3.60
CA PRO A 58 -16.31 -11.65 -2.45
C PRO A 58 -15.07 -10.84 -2.91
N LEU A 59 -14.86 -9.66 -2.33
CA LEU A 59 -13.67 -8.86 -2.62
C LEU A 59 -12.39 -9.53 -2.10
N GLY A 60 -11.28 -9.26 -2.79
CA GLY A 60 -9.95 -9.69 -2.42
C GLY A 60 -9.62 -11.13 -2.81
N LEU A 61 -8.57 -11.68 -2.22
CA LEU A 61 -8.16 -13.09 -2.34
C LEU A 61 -7.92 -13.69 -0.96
N SER A 62 -8.05 -15.01 -0.81
CA SER A 62 -7.79 -15.72 0.45
C SER A 62 -6.31 -15.88 0.78
N SER A 63 -5.44 -15.79 -0.23
CA SER A 63 -3.99 -15.90 -0.06
C SER A 63 -3.26 -14.72 -0.71
N LEU A 64 -2.22 -14.24 -0.04
CA LEU A 64 -1.31 -13.24 -0.61
C LEU A 64 -0.47 -13.80 -1.76
N ALA A 65 -0.26 -15.12 -1.81
CA ALA A 65 0.43 -15.78 -2.92
C ALA A 65 -0.39 -15.71 -4.21
N ASP A 66 -1.72 -15.69 -4.14
CA ASP A 66 -2.59 -15.61 -5.33
C ASP A 66 -2.50 -14.24 -6.02
N TYR A 67 -2.00 -13.21 -5.31
CA TYR A 67 -1.66 -11.94 -5.93
C TYR A 67 -0.33 -11.98 -6.69
N ALA A 68 0.52 -13.00 -6.50
CA ALA A 68 1.76 -13.14 -7.25
C ALA A 68 1.48 -13.71 -8.64
N TYR A 69 1.93 -12.98 -9.66
CA TYR A 69 2.04 -13.55 -10.99
C TYR A 69 3.18 -14.59 -10.97
N ASN A 70 2.82 -15.87 -10.99
CA ASN A 70 3.80 -16.94 -11.07
C ASN A 70 4.28 -17.10 -12.52
N ARG A 71 5.43 -16.48 -12.83
CA ARG A 71 6.04 -16.55 -14.16
C ARG A 71 6.39 -17.96 -14.59
N ASP A 72 6.65 -18.86 -13.64
CA ASP A 72 7.32 -20.12 -13.94
C ASP A 72 6.34 -21.25 -14.27
N THR A 73 5.15 -21.29 -13.66
CA THR A 73 4.16 -22.38 -13.86
C THR A 73 3.10 -22.06 -14.91
N GLU A 74 2.67 -20.81 -14.99
CA GLU A 74 1.56 -20.35 -15.85
C GLU A 74 2.05 -19.46 -17.00
N GLY A 75 3.34 -19.11 -16.98
CA GLY A 75 3.92 -18.10 -17.84
C GLY A 75 3.75 -18.39 -19.32
N GLU A 76 4.05 -19.59 -19.80
CA GLU A 76 4.10 -19.81 -21.26
C GLU A 76 2.73 -19.65 -21.94
N ALA A 77 1.67 -20.27 -21.41
CA ALA A 77 0.33 -20.15 -21.95
C ALA A 77 -0.19 -18.72 -21.85
N PHE A 78 -0.02 -18.08 -20.68
CA PHE A 78 -0.41 -16.69 -20.52
C PHE A 78 0.34 -15.74 -21.46
N GLN A 79 1.66 -15.93 -21.64
CA GLN A 79 2.48 -15.14 -22.57
C GLN A 79 2.09 -15.37 -24.05
N ARG A 80 1.69 -16.59 -24.43
CA ARG A 80 1.09 -16.83 -25.76
C ARG A 80 -0.23 -16.07 -25.92
N GLY A 81 -1.08 -16.10 -24.90
CA GLY A 81 -2.34 -15.33 -24.88
C GLY A 81 -2.12 -13.83 -25.01
N LEU A 82 -1.14 -13.26 -24.30
CA LEU A 82 -0.75 -11.86 -24.41
C LEU A 82 -0.31 -11.49 -25.83
N ARG A 83 0.60 -12.27 -26.43
CA ARG A 83 1.05 -12.03 -27.81
C ARG A 83 -0.09 -12.11 -28.82
N ALA A 84 -1.02 -13.05 -28.63
CA ALA A 84 -2.22 -13.18 -29.45
C ALA A 84 -3.13 -11.95 -29.32
N ALA A 85 -3.37 -11.48 -28.08
CA ALA A 85 -4.16 -10.28 -27.81
C ALA A 85 -3.52 -9.01 -28.43
N GLU A 86 -2.21 -8.84 -28.29
CA GLU A 86 -1.45 -7.73 -28.91
C GLU A 86 -1.53 -7.75 -30.44
N SER A 87 -1.65 -8.95 -31.03
CA SER A 87 -1.80 -9.15 -32.48
C SER A 87 -3.26 -9.09 -32.96
N GLY A 88 -4.23 -8.87 -32.06
CA GLY A 88 -5.66 -8.86 -32.38
C GLY A 88 -6.28 -10.25 -32.63
N GLU A 89 -5.58 -11.33 -32.30
CA GLU A 89 -6.06 -12.71 -32.42
C GLU A 89 -6.91 -13.11 -31.21
N TRP A 90 -8.06 -12.47 -31.04
CA TRP A 90 -8.88 -12.57 -29.83
C TRP A 90 -9.37 -13.99 -29.52
N GLN A 91 -9.63 -14.84 -30.52
CA GLN A 91 -9.96 -16.25 -30.30
C GLN A 91 -8.80 -17.03 -29.68
N SER A 92 -7.57 -16.79 -30.14
CA SER A 92 -6.36 -17.39 -29.57
C SER A 92 -6.14 -16.90 -28.14
N ALA A 93 -6.26 -15.58 -27.91
CA ALA A 93 -6.15 -14.99 -26.58
C ALA A 93 -7.16 -15.60 -25.59
N ALA A 94 -8.43 -15.74 -25.98
CA ALA A 94 -9.47 -16.36 -25.15
C ALA A 94 -9.17 -17.82 -24.82
N ARG A 95 -8.69 -18.61 -25.80
CA ARG A 95 -8.32 -20.01 -25.59
C ARG A 95 -7.17 -20.15 -24.58
N GLU A 96 -6.09 -19.40 -24.77
CA GLU A 96 -4.93 -19.47 -23.87
C GLU A 96 -5.29 -18.95 -22.45
N ALA A 97 -6.05 -17.86 -22.35
CA ALA A 97 -6.54 -17.35 -21.06
C ALA A 97 -7.40 -18.38 -20.32
N SER A 98 -8.32 -19.05 -21.03
CA SER A 98 -9.18 -20.09 -20.45
C SER A 98 -8.35 -21.29 -19.97
N ALA A 99 -7.32 -21.68 -20.72
CA ALA A 99 -6.42 -22.77 -20.32
C ALA A 99 -5.67 -22.44 -19.03
N VAL A 100 -5.23 -21.19 -18.85
CA VAL A 100 -4.60 -20.72 -17.62
C VAL A 100 -5.59 -20.75 -16.44
N LEU A 101 -6.81 -20.26 -16.63
CA LEU A 101 -7.83 -20.24 -15.57
C LEU A 101 -8.30 -21.65 -15.17
N ALA A 102 -8.23 -22.62 -16.08
CA ALA A 102 -8.53 -24.01 -15.76
C ALA A 102 -7.54 -24.62 -14.74
N THR A 103 -6.28 -24.18 -14.75
CA THR A 103 -5.26 -24.62 -13.79
C THR A 103 -5.10 -23.69 -12.60
N ALA A 104 -5.35 -22.39 -12.79
CA ALA A 104 -5.21 -21.34 -11.79
C ALA A 104 -6.45 -20.42 -11.82
N PRO A 105 -7.57 -20.83 -11.19
CA PRO A 105 -8.81 -20.06 -11.22
C PRO A 105 -8.71 -18.65 -10.62
N THR A 106 -7.69 -18.40 -9.80
CA THR A 106 -7.41 -17.10 -9.16
C THR A 106 -6.47 -16.21 -9.99
N HIS A 107 -6.04 -16.62 -11.19
CA HIS A 107 -5.14 -15.82 -12.03
C HIS A 107 -5.84 -14.59 -12.62
N LEU A 108 -5.72 -13.46 -11.93
CA LEU A 108 -6.50 -12.25 -12.23
C LEU A 108 -6.19 -11.63 -13.60
N GLU A 109 -4.94 -11.65 -14.05
CA GLU A 109 -4.59 -11.18 -15.41
C GLU A 109 -5.17 -12.07 -16.51
N ALA A 110 -5.23 -13.39 -16.31
CA ALA A 110 -5.87 -14.29 -17.26
C ALA A 110 -7.39 -14.09 -17.28
N ALA A 111 -8.02 -13.86 -16.12
CA ALA A 111 -9.43 -13.48 -16.02
C ALA A 111 -9.70 -12.17 -16.78
N TRP A 112 -8.91 -11.12 -16.56
CA TRP A 112 -9.02 -9.87 -17.31
C TRP A 112 -8.85 -10.08 -18.83
N MET A 113 -7.82 -10.84 -19.24
CA MET A 113 -7.56 -11.12 -20.64
C MET A 113 -8.70 -11.90 -21.30
N LEU A 114 -9.28 -12.90 -20.62
CA LEU A 114 -10.43 -13.65 -21.12
C LEU A 114 -11.65 -12.75 -21.31
N ALA A 115 -11.94 -11.89 -20.32
CA ALA A 115 -13.04 -10.93 -20.40
C ALA A 115 -12.88 -9.99 -21.61
N LEU A 116 -11.69 -9.40 -21.75
CA LEU A 116 -11.39 -8.50 -22.86
C LEU A 116 -11.54 -9.24 -24.21
N ALA A 117 -10.97 -10.43 -24.34
CA ALA A 117 -11.06 -11.22 -25.57
C ALA A 117 -12.52 -11.56 -25.92
N ARG A 118 -13.35 -11.96 -24.95
CA ARG A 118 -14.79 -12.22 -25.17
C ARG A 118 -15.53 -10.97 -25.64
N ILE A 119 -15.22 -9.81 -25.06
CA ILE A 119 -15.82 -8.53 -25.47
C ILE A 119 -15.43 -8.16 -26.91
N GLN A 120 -14.17 -8.34 -27.29
CA GLN A 120 -13.73 -8.11 -28.67
C GLN A 120 -14.37 -9.07 -29.68
N LEU A 121 -14.82 -10.23 -29.22
CA LEU A 121 -15.57 -11.21 -30.03
C LEU A 121 -17.08 -10.96 -30.04
N GLY A 122 -17.58 -9.95 -29.33
CA GLY A 122 -19.01 -9.66 -29.19
C GLY A 122 -19.75 -10.56 -28.19
N ASP A 123 -19.03 -11.41 -27.45
CA ASP A 123 -19.60 -12.28 -26.41
C ASP A 123 -19.67 -11.53 -25.06
N PHE A 124 -20.58 -10.57 -24.97
CA PHE A 124 -20.76 -9.75 -23.76
C PHE A 124 -21.28 -10.54 -22.57
N ALA A 125 -22.15 -11.53 -22.80
CA ALA A 125 -22.66 -12.39 -21.75
C ALA A 125 -21.54 -13.25 -21.14
N GLY A 126 -20.71 -13.89 -21.98
CA GLY A 126 -19.58 -14.67 -21.52
C GLY A 126 -18.50 -13.82 -20.83
N ALA A 127 -18.39 -12.53 -21.11
CA ALA A 127 -17.36 -11.69 -20.51
C ALA A 127 -17.58 -11.34 -19.03
N GLN A 128 -18.81 -11.42 -18.52
CA GLN A 128 -19.16 -10.88 -17.20
C GLN A 128 -18.49 -11.61 -16.04
N GLU A 129 -18.45 -12.94 -16.06
CA GLU A 129 -17.83 -13.74 -15.00
C GLU A 129 -16.32 -13.50 -14.89
N PRO A 130 -15.50 -13.61 -15.97
CA PRO A 130 -14.07 -13.33 -15.88
C PRO A 130 -13.78 -11.86 -15.54
N LEU A 131 -14.61 -10.92 -16.01
CA LEU A 131 -14.47 -9.51 -15.65
C LEU A 131 -14.72 -9.28 -14.15
N SER A 132 -15.81 -9.84 -13.64
CA SER A 132 -16.15 -9.78 -12.21
C SER A 132 -15.08 -10.45 -11.34
N THR A 133 -14.51 -11.56 -11.81
CA THR A 133 -13.42 -12.26 -11.10
C THR A 133 -12.18 -11.38 -10.97
N ALA A 134 -11.72 -10.76 -12.07
CA ALA A 134 -10.58 -9.86 -12.05
C ALA A 134 -10.83 -8.67 -11.11
N VAL A 135 -11.98 -8.02 -11.25
CA VAL A 135 -12.35 -6.81 -10.50
C VAL A 135 -12.58 -7.08 -9.02
N ALA A 136 -13.23 -8.19 -8.67
CA ALA A 136 -13.39 -8.58 -7.28
C ALA A 136 -12.07 -8.96 -6.62
N GLY A 137 -11.18 -9.64 -7.35
CA GLY A 137 -9.87 -10.04 -6.83
C GLY A 137 -8.94 -8.84 -6.56
N ASP A 138 -8.96 -7.82 -7.43
CA ASP A 138 -8.01 -6.71 -7.39
C ASP A 138 -8.62 -5.42 -7.97
N TRP A 139 -9.56 -4.85 -7.21
CA TRP A 139 -10.26 -3.61 -7.54
C TRP A 139 -9.29 -2.47 -7.91
N LEU A 140 -8.22 -2.31 -7.14
CA LEU A 140 -7.24 -1.24 -7.34
C LEU A 140 -6.58 -1.30 -8.73
N ARG A 141 -6.46 -2.48 -9.35
CA ARG A 141 -5.94 -2.63 -10.71
C ARG A 141 -7.03 -2.61 -11.76
N TRP A 142 -8.08 -3.42 -11.55
CA TRP A 142 -9.04 -3.74 -12.61
C TRP A 142 -10.35 -2.98 -12.49
N GLY A 143 -10.71 -2.47 -11.32
CA GLY A 143 -11.96 -1.73 -11.09
C GLY A 143 -12.07 -0.50 -11.98
N LYS A 144 -11.20 0.49 -11.76
CA LYS A 144 -11.16 1.71 -12.59
C LYS A 144 -10.88 1.41 -14.05
N LEU A 145 -9.92 0.52 -14.35
CA LEU A 145 -9.58 0.14 -15.72
C LEU A 145 -10.79 -0.48 -16.45
N SER A 146 -11.61 -1.29 -15.77
CA SER A 146 -12.81 -1.88 -16.36
C SER A 146 -13.88 -0.87 -16.75
N LEU A 147 -13.86 0.33 -16.19
CA LEU A 147 -14.82 1.39 -16.49
C LEU A 147 -14.30 2.34 -17.57
N GLU A 148 -12.99 2.51 -17.65
CA GLU A 148 -12.34 3.53 -18.48
C GLU A 148 -11.68 2.99 -19.76
N ASP A 149 -11.40 1.69 -19.84
CA ASP A 149 -10.71 1.11 -21.01
C ASP A 149 -11.56 1.29 -22.29
N PRO A 150 -11.06 2.02 -23.30
CA PRO A 150 -11.81 2.27 -24.54
C PRO A 150 -12.21 1.00 -25.29
N ARG A 151 -11.47 -0.10 -25.11
CA ARG A 151 -11.79 -1.39 -25.73
C ARG A 151 -13.08 -2.00 -25.19
N LEU A 152 -13.55 -1.54 -24.03
CA LEU A 152 -14.81 -1.95 -23.40
C LEU A 152 -16.00 -1.07 -23.82
N ALA A 153 -15.82 -0.06 -24.69
CA ALA A 153 -16.89 0.87 -25.06
C ALA A 153 -18.13 0.17 -25.64
N GLY A 154 -17.93 -0.83 -26.51
CA GLY A 154 -19.03 -1.63 -27.07
C GLY A 154 -19.79 -2.43 -26.01
N PHE A 155 -19.07 -3.01 -25.03
CA PHE A 155 -19.67 -3.69 -23.89
C PHE A 155 -20.44 -2.71 -23.01
N HIS A 156 -19.88 -1.55 -22.70
CA HIS A 156 -20.55 -0.52 -21.89
C HIS A 156 -21.82 0.02 -22.56
N ALA A 157 -21.91 0.02 -23.88
CA ALA A 157 -23.12 0.39 -24.59
C ALA A 157 -24.22 -0.70 -24.56
N SER A 158 -23.90 -1.93 -24.14
CA SER A 158 -24.84 -3.05 -24.08
C SER A 158 -25.62 -3.10 -22.75
N ALA A 159 -26.67 -3.93 -22.72
CA ALA A 159 -27.43 -4.20 -21.49
C ALA A 159 -26.56 -4.89 -20.42
N GLU A 160 -25.66 -5.78 -20.83
CA GLU A 160 -24.69 -6.45 -19.99
C GLU A 160 -23.71 -5.47 -19.34
N GLY A 161 -23.24 -4.47 -20.10
CA GLY A 161 -22.35 -3.43 -19.58
C GLY A 161 -23.05 -2.44 -18.64
N ALA A 162 -24.32 -2.13 -18.88
CA ALA A 162 -25.11 -1.34 -17.95
C ALA A 162 -25.23 -2.03 -16.57
N ARG A 163 -25.59 -3.30 -16.57
CA ARG A 163 -25.62 -4.14 -15.36
C ARG A 163 -24.26 -4.24 -14.69
N TYR A 164 -23.19 -4.36 -15.47
CA TYR A 164 -21.83 -4.40 -14.94
C TYR A 164 -21.42 -3.10 -14.24
N ARG A 165 -21.80 -1.92 -14.74
CA ARG A 165 -21.48 -0.64 -14.08
C ARG A 165 -22.12 -0.52 -12.69
N GLU A 166 -23.35 -1.02 -12.53
CA GLU A 166 -24.01 -1.07 -11.22
C GLU A 166 -23.24 -1.99 -10.25
N LEU A 167 -22.79 -3.15 -10.75
CA LEU A 167 -21.94 -4.07 -9.99
C LEU A 167 -20.60 -3.42 -9.60
N ALA A 168 -19.95 -2.71 -10.53
CA ALA A 168 -18.69 -2.03 -10.30
C ALA A 168 -18.81 -0.94 -9.22
N ALA A 169 -19.89 -0.15 -9.23
CA ALA A 169 -20.15 0.82 -8.16
C ALA A 169 -20.26 0.15 -6.78
N SER A 170 -20.92 -1.01 -6.71
CA SER A 170 -20.96 -1.80 -5.47
C SER A 170 -19.58 -2.28 -5.02
N TYR A 171 -18.71 -2.70 -5.94
CA TYR A 171 -17.34 -3.07 -5.60
C TYR A 171 -16.51 -1.90 -5.10
N GLU A 172 -16.68 -0.69 -5.65
CA GLU A 172 -16.00 0.52 -5.19
C GLU A 172 -16.31 0.83 -3.72
N GLU A 173 -17.61 0.84 -3.38
CA GLU A 173 -18.07 1.07 -2.00
C GLU A 173 -17.56 -0.01 -1.05
N ARG A 174 -17.64 -1.29 -1.46
CA ARG A 174 -17.15 -2.42 -0.66
C ARG A 174 -15.63 -2.39 -0.50
N PHE A 175 -14.90 -1.89 -1.50
CA PHE A 175 -13.45 -1.75 -1.45
C PHE A 175 -13.05 -0.68 -0.43
N ALA A 176 -13.65 0.51 -0.50
CA ALA A 176 -13.42 1.57 0.47
C ALA A 176 -13.76 1.10 1.90
N GLU A 177 -14.90 0.43 2.08
CA GLU A 177 -15.28 -0.13 3.38
C GLU A 177 -14.27 -1.18 3.90
N ALA A 178 -13.78 -2.07 3.01
CA ALA A 178 -12.76 -3.05 3.36
C ALA A 178 -11.46 -2.39 3.82
N LEU A 179 -11.04 -1.27 3.19
CA LEU A 179 -9.86 -0.53 3.62
C LEU A 179 -10.06 0.19 4.96
N ARG A 180 -11.25 0.75 5.22
CA ARG A 180 -11.55 1.42 6.49
C ARG A 180 -11.56 0.45 7.67
N ARG A 181 -12.10 -0.75 7.48
CA ARG A 181 -12.39 -1.70 8.57
C ARG A 181 -11.40 -2.84 8.68
N GLY A 182 -10.70 -3.17 7.60
CA GLY A 182 -9.73 -4.23 7.57
C GLY A 182 -8.51 -3.91 8.44
N LEU A 183 -7.87 -4.96 8.93
CA LEU A 183 -6.52 -4.85 9.47
C LEU A 183 -5.56 -4.56 8.32
N LEU A 184 -4.99 -3.35 8.31
CA LEU A 184 -3.93 -3.04 7.36
C LEU A 184 -2.68 -3.86 7.70
N VAL A 185 -2.10 -4.50 6.70
CA VAL A 185 -0.89 -5.31 6.80
C VAL A 185 0.04 -5.06 5.62
N VAL A 186 1.32 -5.06 5.89
CA VAL A 186 2.36 -5.18 4.87
C VAL A 186 2.61 -6.66 4.63
N GLY A 187 2.19 -7.17 3.48
CA GLY A 187 2.29 -8.58 3.14
C GLY A 187 3.25 -8.83 1.99
N ARG A 188 4.19 -9.76 2.14
CA ARG A 188 5.00 -10.23 1.00
C ARG A 188 4.25 -11.34 0.26
N ARG A 189 4.26 -11.29 -1.07
CA ARG A 189 3.71 -12.35 -1.94
C ARG A 189 4.70 -13.49 -2.20
N GLY A 190 5.92 -13.38 -1.70
CA GLY A 190 6.98 -14.38 -1.81
C GLY A 190 8.27 -13.88 -1.17
N LEU A 191 9.34 -14.67 -1.25
CA LEU A 191 10.64 -14.29 -0.67
C LEU A 191 11.16 -12.98 -1.29
N PRO A 192 11.71 -12.07 -0.47
CA PRO A 192 12.32 -10.86 -0.99
C PRO A 192 13.59 -11.23 -1.77
N TRP A 193 13.95 -10.40 -2.75
CA TRP A 193 15.18 -10.55 -3.50
C TRP A 193 16.16 -9.43 -3.12
N HIS A 194 17.28 -9.82 -2.51
CA HIS A 194 18.37 -8.96 -2.10
C HIS A 194 19.69 -9.54 -2.61
N PRO A 195 20.29 -8.98 -3.67
CA PRO A 195 21.64 -9.39 -4.05
C PRO A 195 22.65 -8.92 -2.99
N GLU A 196 23.49 -9.82 -2.51
CA GLU A 196 24.62 -9.53 -1.61
C GLU A 196 25.77 -8.90 -2.39
N ARG A 197 25.61 -7.64 -2.80
CA ARG A 197 26.64 -6.91 -3.54
C ARG A 197 26.75 -5.49 -3.04
N THR A 198 27.99 -5.02 -2.93
CA THR A 198 28.29 -3.59 -2.79
C THR A 198 27.89 -2.84 -4.07
N GLY A 199 27.58 -1.56 -3.90
CA GLY A 199 27.06 -0.70 -4.97
C GLY A 199 25.54 -0.60 -4.97
N THR A 200 25.01 -0.10 -6.09
CA THR A 200 23.56 0.10 -6.26
C THR A 200 22.91 -1.16 -6.79
N VAL A 201 22.06 -1.76 -5.98
CA VAL A 201 21.36 -2.99 -6.33
C VAL A 201 19.86 -2.76 -6.47
N LEU A 202 19.25 -3.50 -7.41
CA LEU A 202 17.80 -3.61 -7.49
C LEU A 202 17.34 -4.52 -6.35
N VAL A 203 16.28 -4.11 -5.68
CA VAL A 203 15.63 -4.80 -4.58
C VAL A 203 14.17 -5.00 -4.96
N ASN A 204 13.66 -6.20 -4.71
CA ASN A 204 12.23 -6.47 -4.81
C ASN A 204 11.78 -7.12 -3.51
N HIS A 205 11.03 -6.37 -2.70
CA HIS A 205 10.50 -6.87 -1.45
C HIS A 205 9.29 -7.78 -1.67
N ARG A 206 8.70 -7.76 -2.87
CA ARG A 206 7.43 -8.42 -3.21
C ARG A 206 6.29 -8.07 -2.25
N SER A 207 6.41 -6.94 -1.56
CA SER A 207 5.43 -6.46 -0.58
C SER A 207 4.53 -5.37 -1.14
N GLU A 208 3.30 -5.42 -0.68
CA GLU A 208 2.31 -4.38 -0.88
C GLU A 208 1.55 -4.19 0.44
N LEU A 209 0.76 -3.13 0.52
CA LEU A 209 -0.22 -2.92 1.58
C LEU A 209 -1.52 -3.65 1.22
N TYR A 210 -2.08 -4.34 2.20
CA TYR A 210 -3.37 -5.03 2.10
C TYR A 210 -4.24 -4.66 3.29
N ALA A 211 -5.55 -4.64 3.10
CA ALA A 211 -6.52 -4.72 4.17
C ALA A 211 -6.99 -6.18 4.31
N PHE A 212 -6.67 -6.81 5.44
CA PHE A 212 -7.17 -8.13 5.79
C PHE A 212 -8.51 -7.99 6.51
N ALA A 213 -9.54 -8.65 6.00
CA ALA A 213 -10.86 -8.71 6.62
C ALA A 213 -10.99 -9.99 7.47
N PRO A 214 -10.95 -9.93 8.82
CA PRO A 214 -10.94 -11.11 9.67
C PRO A 214 -12.16 -12.01 9.49
N ASP A 215 -13.32 -11.41 9.23
CA ASP A 215 -14.60 -12.13 9.12
C ASP A 215 -14.69 -12.98 7.84
N SER A 216 -14.00 -12.57 6.77
CA SER A 216 -13.98 -13.29 5.48
C SER A 216 -12.68 -14.04 5.22
N GLY A 217 -11.63 -13.78 6.00
CA GLY A 217 -10.30 -14.34 5.79
C GLY A 217 -9.65 -13.89 4.47
N ARG A 218 -10.03 -12.72 3.95
CA ARG A 218 -9.60 -12.24 2.63
C ARG A 218 -8.76 -10.97 2.72
N TYR A 219 -7.80 -10.87 1.81
CA TYR A 219 -6.91 -9.74 1.63
C TYR A 219 -7.41 -8.90 0.47
N VAL A 220 -7.60 -7.61 0.70
CA VAL A 220 -7.90 -6.62 -0.33
C VAL A 220 -6.66 -5.76 -0.53
N ARG A 221 -6.07 -5.76 -1.73
CA ARG A 221 -4.84 -5.01 -2.00
C ARG A 221 -5.09 -3.50 -2.03
N ALA A 222 -4.35 -2.75 -1.20
CA ALA A 222 -4.48 -1.32 -1.01
C ALA A 222 -3.40 -0.49 -1.74
N SER A 223 -2.28 -1.10 -2.15
CA SER A 223 -1.21 -0.43 -2.91
C SER A 223 -0.76 -1.19 -4.15
N ARG A 224 -0.08 -0.48 -5.07
CA ARG A 224 0.60 -1.06 -6.24
C ARG A 224 1.98 -0.42 -6.45
N THR A 225 2.86 -0.68 -5.50
CA THR A 225 4.25 -0.20 -5.48
C THR A 225 5.22 -1.07 -6.29
N ASN A 226 4.68 -2.05 -7.03
CA ASN A 226 5.44 -3.06 -7.76
C ASN A 226 6.39 -3.86 -6.86
N GLY A 227 5.94 -4.18 -5.64
CA GLY A 227 6.73 -4.91 -4.66
C GLY A 227 7.78 -4.07 -3.93
N GLY A 228 7.69 -2.73 -4.02
CA GLY A 228 8.63 -1.79 -3.40
C GLY A 228 8.26 -1.35 -1.99
N LEU A 229 7.03 -1.62 -1.52
CA LEU A 229 6.53 -1.10 -0.25
C LEU A 229 7.29 -1.68 0.94
N ILE A 230 7.78 -0.82 1.83
CA ILE A 230 8.56 -1.23 3.00
C ILE A 230 7.84 -1.07 4.32
N GLY A 231 6.89 -0.13 4.38
CA GLY A 231 6.13 0.16 5.58
C GLY A 231 5.17 1.32 5.36
N TYR A 232 4.34 1.57 6.37
CA TYR A 232 3.42 2.69 6.36
C TYR A 232 3.31 3.37 7.73
N ALA A 233 2.94 4.65 7.68
CA ALA A 233 2.61 5.52 8.81
C ALA A 233 1.10 5.81 8.81
N ARG A 234 0.50 5.85 10.00
CA ARG A 234 -0.91 6.18 10.21
C ARG A 234 -1.09 6.82 11.57
N VAL A 235 -1.97 7.81 11.67
CA VAL A 235 -2.46 8.35 12.94
C VAL A 235 -3.87 7.84 13.20
N ALA A 236 -4.18 7.52 14.46
CA ALA A 236 -5.52 7.09 14.85
C ALA A 236 -6.55 8.17 14.52
N GLY A 237 -7.70 7.76 13.97
CA GLY A 237 -8.76 8.68 13.54
C GLY A 237 -8.58 9.30 12.14
N ASP A 238 -7.36 9.33 11.61
CA ASP A 238 -7.13 9.78 10.23
C ASP A 238 -7.53 8.67 9.24
N GLN A 239 -8.17 9.07 8.14
CA GLN A 239 -8.55 8.18 7.04
C GLN A 239 -7.42 8.04 6.01
N ARG A 240 -6.26 8.66 6.23
CA ARG A 240 -5.11 8.56 5.35
C ARG A 240 -4.05 7.65 5.93
N VAL A 241 -3.39 6.92 5.03
CA VAL A 241 -2.19 6.15 5.30
C VAL A 241 -1.08 6.67 4.41
N LEU A 242 0.07 6.96 4.98
CA LEU A 242 1.27 7.29 4.22
C LEU A 242 2.13 6.06 4.11
N TYR A 243 2.70 5.78 2.96
CA TYR A 243 3.61 4.65 2.79
C TYR A 243 4.91 5.08 2.13
N ALA A 244 5.97 4.33 2.40
CA ALA A 244 7.25 4.46 1.71
C ALA A 244 7.51 3.21 0.86
N SER A 245 8.07 3.43 -0.32
CA SER A 245 8.50 2.36 -1.23
C SER A 245 9.87 2.68 -1.85
N TYR A 246 10.65 1.65 -2.12
CA TYR A 246 11.85 1.77 -2.93
C TYR A 246 12.12 0.47 -3.70
N GLN A 247 12.90 0.61 -4.78
CA GLN A 247 13.34 -0.54 -5.58
C GLN A 247 14.85 -0.61 -5.71
N ARG A 248 15.59 0.40 -5.23
CA ARG A 248 17.05 0.44 -5.31
C ARG A 248 17.63 0.89 -3.98
N VAL A 249 18.70 0.24 -3.57
CA VAL A 249 19.52 0.65 -2.43
C VAL A 249 20.98 0.65 -2.87
N SER A 250 21.72 1.67 -2.47
CA SER A 250 23.16 1.74 -2.65
C SER A 250 23.85 1.40 -1.34
N THR A 251 24.72 0.41 -1.37
CA THR A 251 25.54 0.00 -0.22
C THR A 251 27.01 0.28 -0.55
N PRO A 252 27.56 1.41 -0.11
CA PRO A 252 28.96 1.73 -0.38
C PRO A 252 29.88 0.75 0.37
N ALA A 253 31.15 0.71 -0.01
CA ALA A 253 32.16 -0.02 0.77
C ALA A 253 32.39 0.63 2.15
N GLU A 254 32.28 1.96 2.21
CA GLU A 254 32.39 2.75 3.43
C GLU A 254 31.22 3.74 3.53
N GLY A 255 30.66 3.93 4.72
CA GLY A 255 29.52 4.81 4.98
C GLY A 255 28.17 4.08 5.05
N ALA A 256 27.12 4.82 5.39
CA ALA A 256 25.77 4.24 5.52
C ALA A 256 25.11 4.05 4.15
N PRO A 257 24.25 3.03 3.99
CA PRO A 257 23.50 2.86 2.75
C PRO A 257 22.54 4.03 2.50
N TRP A 258 22.20 4.26 1.24
CA TRP A 258 21.20 5.26 0.84
C TRP A 258 20.33 4.74 -0.29
N PHE A 259 19.21 5.40 -0.53
CA PHE A 259 18.24 5.12 -1.58
C PHE A 259 18.46 6.09 -2.73
N PRO A 260 18.91 5.62 -3.91
CA PRO A 260 19.00 6.50 -5.09
C PRO A 260 17.66 7.12 -5.46
N GLU A 261 16.57 6.38 -5.24
CA GLU A 261 15.20 6.86 -5.37
C GLU A 261 14.34 6.19 -4.29
N LEU A 262 13.72 7.01 -3.45
CA LEU A 262 12.72 6.60 -2.48
C LEU A 262 11.40 7.29 -2.82
N ARG A 263 10.29 6.56 -2.77
CA ARG A 263 8.96 7.06 -3.11
C ARG A 263 8.09 7.09 -1.86
N VAL A 264 7.27 8.13 -1.76
CA VAL A 264 6.26 8.28 -0.72
C VAL A 264 4.91 8.43 -1.38
N GLY A 265 3.92 7.67 -0.93
CA GLY A 265 2.54 7.80 -1.39
C GLY A 265 1.56 7.91 -0.24
N ALA A 266 0.32 8.21 -0.58
CA ALA A 266 -0.80 8.18 0.34
C ALA A 266 -1.95 7.33 -0.20
N ILE A 267 -2.72 6.77 0.72
CA ILE A 267 -3.98 6.09 0.46
C ILE A 267 -5.05 6.76 1.30
N ASP A 268 -6.12 7.22 0.66
CA ASP A 268 -7.35 7.62 1.31
C ASP A 268 -8.20 6.36 1.53
N LEU A 269 -8.27 5.89 2.77
CA LEU A 269 -9.04 4.72 3.16
C LEU A 269 -10.54 4.95 3.00
N GLY A 270 -11.00 6.20 3.16
CA GLY A 270 -12.41 6.55 3.05
C GLY A 270 -12.94 6.49 1.62
N ARG A 271 -12.07 6.78 0.64
CA ARG A 271 -12.39 6.75 -0.79
C ARG A 271 -11.86 5.51 -1.51
N GLY A 272 -10.92 4.78 -0.91
CA GLY A 272 -10.20 3.71 -1.60
C GLY A 272 -9.31 4.23 -2.73
N GLU A 273 -8.80 5.46 -2.61
CA GLU A 273 -7.98 6.09 -3.63
C GLU A 273 -6.52 6.11 -3.21
N MET A 274 -5.63 5.67 -4.11
CA MET A 274 -4.20 5.85 -3.98
C MET A 274 -3.80 7.14 -4.71
N ALA A 275 -3.11 8.02 -4.01
CA ALA A 275 -2.65 9.26 -4.57
C ALA A 275 -1.31 9.08 -5.31
N THR A 276 -0.91 10.10 -6.08
CA THR A 276 0.34 10.08 -6.85
C THR A 276 1.55 9.98 -5.91
N GLU A 277 2.46 9.04 -6.18
CA GLU A 277 3.71 8.92 -5.43
C GLU A 277 4.64 10.11 -5.72
N ILE A 278 5.27 10.62 -4.66
CA ILE A 278 6.31 11.66 -4.70
C ILE A 278 7.66 10.96 -4.55
N ALA A 279 8.58 11.21 -5.49
CA ALA A 279 9.92 10.63 -5.48
C ALA A 279 10.94 11.60 -4.88
N PHE A 280 11.84 11.06 -4.06
CA PHE A 280 12.98 11.72 -3.45
C PHE A 280 14.26 11.01 -3.86
N SER A 281 15.31 11.76 -4.16
CA SER A 281 16.59 11.23 -4.62
C SER A 281 17.63 11.21 -3.51
N ASP A 282 18.54 10.25 -3.58
CA ASP A 282 19.72 10.14 -2.72
C ASP A 282 19.40 10.26 -1.22
N VAL A 283 18.33 9.60 -0.78
CA VAL A 283 17.84 9.63 0.60
C VAL A 283 18.66 8.67 1.46
N GLN A 284 19.32 9.17 2.50
CA GLN A 284 20.00 8.34 3.50
C GLN A 284 19.03 7.94 4.63
N GLU A 285 18.22 8.90 5.09
CA GLU A 285 17.23 8.72 6.14
C GLU A 285 15.92 9.42 5.76
N LEU A 286 14.80 8.79 6.11
CA LEU A 286 13.46 9.35 5.95
C LEU A 286 12.69 9.14 7.24
N GLU A 287 12.01 10.19 7.69
CA GLU A 287 10.93 10.14 8.67
C GLU A 287 9.65 10.61 7.95
N LEU A 288 8.67 9.73 7.85
CA LEU A 288 7.40 9.96 7.15
C LEU A 288 6.25 9.95 8.17
N GLY A 289 5.47 11.01 8.28
CA GLY A 289 4.37 11.05 9.24
C GLY A 289 3.45 12.26 9.04
N PHE A 290 2.79 12.68 10.10
CA PHE A 290 1.83 13.79 10.06
C PHE A 290 2.29 14.92 10.96
N LEU A 291 2.45 16.10 10.39
CA LEU A 291 2.71 17.33 11.14
C LEU A 291 1.38 17.92 11.58
N GLU A 292 1.24 18.21 12.86
CA GLU A 292 0.08 18.95 13.37
C GLU A 292 0.29 20.44 13.10
N MET A 293 -0.52 21.00 12.22
CA MET A 293 -0.54 22.43 11.93
C MET A 293 -1.61 23.08 12.81
N VAL A 294 -1.17 24.00 13.67
CA VAL A 294 -2.09 24.95 14.32
C VAL A 294 -2.44 25.99 13.27
N GLU A 295 -3.68 26.01 12.81
CA GLU A 295 -4.15 27.11 11.97
C GLU A 295 -3.96 28.41 12.76
N ASP A 296 -3.17 29.35 12.22
CA ASP A 296 -3.06 30.67 12.81
C ASP A 296 -4.42 31.36 12.62
N PRO A 297 -5.24 31.54 13.68
CA PRO A 297 -6.55 32.14 13.53
C PRO A 297 -6.47 33.58 13.00
N ALA A 298 -5.30 34.23 13.06
CA ALA A 298 -5.09 35.57 12.55
C ALA A 298 -4.88 35.64 11.02
N ALA A 299 -4.50 34.54 10.37
CA ALA A 299 -4.24 34.53 8.92
C ALA A 299 -5.52 34.42 8.05
N GLY A 300 -6.69 34.16 8.66
CA GLY A 300 -7.95 33.87 7.97
C GLY A 300 -8.88 35.07 7.69
N SER A 301 -8.48 36.32 7.92
CA SER A 301 -9.42 37.47 7.86
C SER A 301 -8.98 38.64 6.95
N GLU A 302 -8.44 38.36 5.77
CA GLU A 302 -8.46 39.32 4.65
C GLU A 302 -9.13 38.69 3.42
N ALA A 303 -10.37 38.24 3.58
CA ALA A 303 -11.25 38.10 2.42
C ALA A 303 -11.62 39.51 1.92
N PRO A 304 -11.34 39.88 0.65
CA PRO A 304 -11.74 41.18 0.12
C PRO A 304 -13.26 41.30 0.15
N GLY A 305 -13.75 42.34 0.85
CA GLY A 305 -15.17 42.52 1.16
C GLY A 305 -16.09 42.44 -0.05
N ALA A 306 -17.00 41.47 -0.04
CA ALA A 306 -18.20 41.49 -0.85
C ALA A 306 -19.26 42.37 -0.15
N PRO A 307 -19.82 43.40 -0.80
CA PRO A 307 -20.84 44.24 -0.19
C PRO A 307 -22.21 43.56 -0.20
N GLY A 308 -22.76 43.35 1.00
CA GLY A 308 -24.18 43.49 1.32
C GLY A 308 -25.18 42.46 0.77
N SER A 309 -25.73 41.63 1.66
CA SER A 309 -27.19 41.49 1.77
C SER A 309 -27.56 41.01 3.18
N VAL A 310 -28.39 41.80 3.87
CA VAL A 310 -28.99 41.46 5.15
C VAL A 310 -30.25 40.67 4.85
N SER A 311 -30.41 39.50 5.48
CA SER A 311 -31.70 38.81 5.54
C SER A 311 -31.88 38.21 6.93
N ASP A 312 -32.78 38.84 7.68
CA ASP A 312 -33.39 38.33 8.90
C ASP A 312 -34.11 37.00 8.62
N SER A 313 -33.89 35.97 9.44
CA SER A 313 -34.94 35.00 9.78
C SER A 313 -34.58 34.05 10.93
N ALA A 314 -35.36 34.21 12.00
CA ALA A 314 -36.06 33.20 12.79
C ALA A 314 -35.29 32.13 13.59
N ALA A 315 -35.52 32.23 14.90
CA ALA A 315 -35.13 31.31 15.96
C ALA A 315 -35.72 29.90 15.80
N GLY A 316 -34.87 28.89 15.96
CA GLY A 316 -35.22 27.50 16.25
C GLY A 316 -34.34 26.98 17.39
N SER A 317 -34.95 26.67 18.53
CA SER A 317 -34.26 26.13 19.72
C SER A 317 -33.80 24.69 19.47
N ALA A 318 -32.51 24.40 19.66
CA ALA A 318 -31.96 23.04 19.67
C ALA A 318 -31.69 22.57 21.12
N PRO A 319 -31.83 21.26 21.43
CA PRO A 319 -31.73 20.74 22.78
C PRO A 319 -30.30 20.34 23.18
N GLY A 320 -29.99 20.56 24.47
CA GLY A 320 -29.04 19.73 25.23
C GLY A 320 -27.55 19.93 24.98
N SER A 321 -26.97 21.01 25.48
CA SER A 321 -25.52 21.18 25.60
C SER A 321 -24.93 20.14 26.56
N VAL A 322 -23.99 19.31 26.07
CA VAL A 322 -23.16 18.43 26.91
C VAL A 322 -22.16 19.31 27.68
N PRO A 323 -22.21 19.39 29.02
CA PRO A 323 -21.23 20.15 29.80
C PRO A 323 -19.96 19.32 29.97
N GLY A 324 -18.85 19.74 29.35
CA GLY A 324 -17.53 19.13 29.61
C GLY A 324 -16.44 19.32 28.56
N ALA A 325 -16.75 19.74 27.34
CA ALA A 325 -15.71 20.06 26.35
C ALA A 325 -15.09 21.43 26.66
N THR A 326 -13.92 21.44 27.29
CA THR A 326 -13.14 22.67 27.49
C THR A 326 -12.84 23.28 26.13
N ALA A 327 -13.21 24.54 25.93
CA ALA A 327 -13.20 25.28 24.67
C ALA A 327 -11.79 25.60 24.09
N GLY A 328 -10.78 24.75 24.34
CA GLY A 328 -9.38 25.00 23.96
C GLY A 328 -8.68 23.87 23.20
N ASP A 329 -9.38 22.78 22.85
CA ASP A 329 -8.75 21.61 22.23
C ASP A 329 -9.37 21.34 20.84
N GLN A 330 -9.26 22.33 19.94
CA GLN A 330 -9.53 22.04 18.53
C GLN A 330 -8.36 21.19 18.01
N PRO A 331 -8.61 19.96 17.52
CA PRO A 331 -7.55 19.13 17.00
C PRO A 331 -6.91 19.86 15.81
N GLY A 332 -5.58 20.04 15.85
CA GLY A 332 -4.86 20.65 14.75
C GLY A 332 -5.04 19.84 13.46
N VAL A 333 -4.91 20.51 12.32
CA VAL A 333 -4.98 19.84 11.02
C VAL A 333 -3.72 19.00 10.85
N LEU A 334 -3.91 17.68 10.69
CA LEU A 334 -2.80 16.77 10.39
C LEU A 334 -2.44 16.89 8.91
N VAL A 335 -1.21 17.32 8.63
CA VAL A 335 -0.70 17.47 7.27
C VAL A 335 0.38 16.41 7.01
N PRO A 336 0.21 15.56 5.99
CA PRO A 336 1.24 14.62 5.58
C PRO A 336 2.57 15.32 5.34
N SER A 337 3.65 14.81 5.95
CA SER A 337 4.93 15.49 5.95
C SER A 337 6.09 14.49 5.98
N VAL A 338 7.25 14.94 5.51
CA VAL A 338 8.52 14.21 5.57
C VAL A 338 9.59 15.07 6.21
N ARG A 339 10.51 14.40 6.90
CA ARG A 339 11.85 14.88 7.20
C ARG A 339 12.81 13.88 6.59
N LEU A 340 13.77 14.35 5.81
CA LEU A 340 14.75 13.46 5.18
C LEU A 340 16.17 14.03 5.33
N ARG A 341 17.14 13.13 5.37
CA ARG A 341 18.56 13.44 5.29
C ARG A 341 19.10 12.84 4.01
N THR A 342 19.68 13.66 3.15
CA THR A 342 20.27 13.19 1.89
C THR A 342 21.63 12.53 2.14
N ARG A 343 22.15 11.84 1.12
CA ARG A 343 23.49 11.25 1.11
C ARG A 343 24.59 12.27 1.47
N ASP A 344 24.42 13.51 1.03
CA ASP A 344 25.38 14.59 1.27
C ASP A 344 25.21 15.23 2.66
N GLY A 345 24.29 14.70 3.49
CA GLY A 345 24.00 15.17 4.84
C GLY A 345 23.07 16.37 4.88
N GLU A 346 22.44 16.76 3.76
CA GLU A 346 21.47 17.85 3.73
C GLU A 346 20.16 17.39 4.38
N GLU A 347 19.67 18.17 5.36
CA GLU A 347 18.36 17.95 5.95
C GLU A 347 17.28 18.73 5.19
N GLN A 348 16.20 18.04 4.84
CA GLN A 348 15.03 18.64 4.18
C GLN A 348 13.77 18.29 4.95
N ARG A 349 12.83 19.24 4.97
CA ARG A 349 11.50 19.08 5.56
C ARG A 349 10.46 19.59 4.58
N ALA A 350 9.42 18.80 4.35
CA ALA A 350 8.37 19.19 3.44
C ALA A 350 7.00 18.64 3.85
N THR A 351 5.95 19.41 3.59
CA THR A 351 4.58 18.90 3.51
C THR A 351 4.34 18.29 2.15
N LEU A 352 3.47 17.28 2.10
CA LEU A 352 3.16 16.53 0.89
C LEU A 352 1.76 16.90 0.41
N ASP A 353 1.67 17.37 -0.82
CA ASP A 353 0.41 17.51 -1.54
C ASP A 353 0.32 16.40 -2.59
N PHE A 354 -0.39 15.34 -2.25
CA PHE A 354 -0.55 14.19 -3.13
C PHE A 354 -1.57 14.42 -4.26
N ALA A 355 -2.40 15.46 -4.18
CA ALA A 355 -3.29 15.82 -5.29
C ALA A 355 -2.48 16.39 -6.46
N THR A 356 -1.46 17.21 -6.15
CA THR A 356 -0.52 17.74 -7.16
C THR A 356 0.72 16.88 -7.36
N GLY A 357 0.99 15.92 -6.48
CA GLY A 357 2.21 15.11 -6.50
C GLY A 357 3.45 15.94 -6.19
N THR A 358 3.32 16.95 -5.32
CA THR A 358 4.40 17.89 -4.99
C THR A 358 4.72 17.89 -3.50
N ALA A 359 5.98 18.23 -3.18
CA ALA A 359 6.44 18.46 -1.83
C ALA A 359 6.78 19.95 -1.66
N GLN A 360 6.29 20.56 -0.58
CA GLN A 360 6.51 21.98 -0.29
C GLN A 360 7.38 22.12 0.97
N PRO A 361 8.49 22.88 0.91
CA PRO A 361 9.34 23.09 2.08
C PRO A 361 8.57 23.67 3.27
N VAL A 362 8.85 23.19 4.48
CA VAL A 362 8.22 23.69 5.70
C VAL A 362 9.26 24.08 6.75
N VAL A 363 8.98 25.18 7.45
CA VAL A 363 9.85 25.77 8.49
C VAL A 363 9.55 25.19 9.88
N SER A 364 8.41 24.53 10.07
CA SER A 364 8.03 23.97 11.37
C SER A 364 8.98 22.88 11.84
N ASP A 365 9.45 23.02 13.08
CA ASP A 365 10.31 22.05 13.73
C ASP A 365 9.57 20.95 14.52
N GLY A 366 8.24 20.95 14.47
CA GLY A 366 7.40 20.01 15.22
C GLY A 366 7.68 18.54 14.92
N PRO A 367 7.46 17.64 15.89
CA PRO A 367 7.60 16.20 15.70
C PRO A 367 6.52 15.67 14.74
N LEU A 368 6.86 14.64 13.97
CA LEU A 368 5.89 13.94 13.13
C LEU A 368 5.12 12.91 13.97
N ARG A 369 3.80 12.98 13.93
CA ARG A 369 2.92 12.01 14.60
C ARG A 369 2.82 10.73 13.79
N GLY A 370 2.85 9.59 14.50
CA GLY A 370 2.67 8.26 13.92
C GLY A 370 3.69 7.93 12.84
N ALA A 371 4.92 8.43 12.97
CA ALA A 371 5.88 8.46 11.91
C ALA A 371 6.55 7.09 11.66
N LEU A 372 6.97 6.89 10.42
CA LEU A 372 7.78 5.78 9.95
C LEU A 372 9.19 6.31 9.68
N ALA A 373 10.17 5.84 10.45
CA ALA A 373 11.58 6.09 10.23
C ALA A 373 12.17 4.98 9.35
N VAL A 374 12.87 5.37 8.30
CA VAL A 374 13.47 4.49 7.30
C VAL A 374 14.92 4.89 7.11
N THR A 375 15.82 3.93 7.26
CA THR A 375 17.25 4.03 6.92
C THR A 375 17.62 2.84 6.03
N GLY A 376 18.83 2.85 5.48
CA GLY A 376 19.35 1.74 4.68
C GLY A 376 19.29 0.37 5.38
N ASP A 377 19.40 0.36 6.71
CA ASP A 377 19.54 -0.87 7.52
C ASP A 377 18.35 -1.14 8.45
N ALA A 378 17.49 -0.15 8.68
CA ALA A 378 16.40 -0.27 9.64
C ALA A 378 15.12 0.41 9.17
N ILE A 379 13.99 -0.17 9.58
CA ILE A 379 12.69 0.48 9.52
C ILE A 379 12.11 0.42 10.92
N ALA A 380 11.63 1.55 11.43
CA ALA A 380 11.06 1.65 12.76
C ALA A 380 9.89 2.62 12.76
N LEU A 381 9.01 2.49 13.74
CA LEU A 381 8.00 3.50 14.00
C LEU A 381 8.56 4.50 15.01
N ALA A 382 8.28 5.77 14.79
CA ALA A 382 8.48 6.85 15.74
C ALA A 382 7.09 7.32 16.19
N ARG A 383 6.65 6.84 17.37
CA ARG A 383 5.34 7.17 17.95
C ARG A 383 5.42 8.08 19.17
N LEU A 384 6.60 8.60 19.50
CA LEU A 384 6.77 9.48 20.65
C LEU A 384 6.50 10.94 20.24
N PRO A 385 5.82 11.74 21.08
CA PRO A 385 5.15 11.33 22.33
C PRO A 385 3.88 10.51 22.06
N VAL A 386 3.58 9.54 22.94
CA VAL A 386 2.34 8.76 22.90
C VAL A 386 1.23 9.54 23.62
N PRO A 387 0.14 9.94 22.93
CA PRO A 387 -0.94 10.70 23.57
C PRO A 387 -1.50 9.97 24.80
N GLY A 388 -1.69 10.71 25.90
CA GLY A 388 -2.24 10.15 27.14
C GLY A 388 -1.25 9.35 27.99
N VAL A 389 0.03 9.32 27.63
CA VAL A 389 1.09 8.58 28.37
C VAL A 389 2.27 9.51 28.68
N LEU A 390 2.60 9.60 29.96
CA LEU A 390 3.78 10.30 30.46
C LEU A 390 4.85 9.30 30.89
N ALA A 391 6.06 9.43 30.38
CA ALA A 391 7.19 8.64 30.84
C ALA A 391 8.48 9.45 30.74
N ASP A 392 9.50 9.00 31.46
CA ASP A 392 10.88 9.46 31.29
C ASP A 392 11.51 8.61 30.18
N TRP A 393 11.23 8.99 28.93
CA TRP A 393 11.74 8.29 27.76
C TRP A 393 13.23 8.59 27.60
N ASP A 394 14.04 7.54 27.49
CA ASP A 394 15.45 7.70 27.10
C ASP A 394 15.61 8.00 25.60
N ASP A 395 16.85 8.17 25.15
CA ASP A 395 17.18 8.44 23.74
C ASP A 395 16.78 7.29 22.79
N ALA A 396 16.62 6.07 23.31
CA ALA A 396 16.12 4.92 22.57
C ALA A 396 14.58 4.86 22.55
N GLY A 397 13.91 5.81 23.20
CA GLY A 397 12.47 5.86 23.34
C GLY A 397 11.92 4.78 24.26
N THR A 398 12.69 4.37 25.27
CA THR A 398 12.30 3.37 26.27
C THR A 398 12.13 3.97 27.65
N ALA A 399 11.30 3.33 28.49
CA ALA A 399 11.09 3.75 29.87
C ALA A 399 10.77 2.56 30.79
N GLY A 400 11.38 2.49 31.98
CA GLY A 400 11.10 1.41 32.96
C GLY A 400 9.70 1.50 33.60
N ALA A 401 9.08 2.68 33.57
CA ALA A 401 7.72 2.92 34.04
C ALA A 401 7.10 4.09 33.28
N PHE A 402 5.77 4.12 33.22
CA PHE A 402 5.02 5.21 32.61
C PHE A 402 3.71 5.46 33.36
N ARG A 403 3.12 6.64 33.19
CA ARG A 403 1.88 7.07 33.82
C ARG A 403 0.81 7.35 32.77
N LEU A 404 -0.36 6.76 32.96
CA LEU A 404 -1.55 7.04 32.16
C LEU A 404 -2.15 8.36 32.60
N GLU A 405 -2.21 9.37 31.74
CA GLU A 405 -2.64 10.72 32.13
C GLU A 405 -4.08 10.76 32.63
N ARG A 406 -4.98 10.08 31.92
CA ARG A 406 -6.43 10.08 32.20
C ARG A 406 -6.77 9.52 33.58
N THR A 407 -6.09 8.45 34.00
CA THR A 407 -6.38 7.74 35.25
C THR A 407 -5.33 7.98 36.33
N ARG A 408 -4.25 8.67 35.99
CA ARG A 408 -3.06 8.91 36.82
C ARG A 408 -2.43 7.63 37.38
N ARG A 409 -2.70 6.48 36.74
CA ARG A 409 -2.12 5.19 37.12
C ARG A 409 -0.68 5.09 36.62
N THR A 410 0.24 4.77 37.51
CA THR A 410 1.61 4.41 37.15
C THR A 410 1.66 2.93 36.87
N VAL A 411 2.21 2.56 35.72
CA VAL A 411 2.46 1.19 35.28
C VAL A 411 3.96 0.96 35.37
N THR A 412 4.36 -0.08 36.10
CA THR A 412 5.75 -0.50 36.24
C THR A 412 5.87 -1.90 35.64
N LEU A 413 6.82 -2.07 34.72
CA LEU A 413 7.08 -3.38 34.11
C LEU A 413 7.86 -4.28 35.07
N PRO A 414 7.90 -5.60 34.83
CA PRO A 414 8.77 -6.51 35.55
C PRO A 414 10.23 -6.06 35.58
N ALA A 415 10.95 -6.44 36.63
CA ALA A 415 12.32 -5.99 36.86
C ALA A 415 13.24 -6.34 35.67
N GLY A 416 13.97 -5.34 35.17
CA GLY A 416 14.89 -5.48 34.03
C GLY A 416 14.25 -5.28 32.66
N GLU A 417 12.94 -5.03 32.59
CA GLU A 417 12.24 -4.71 31.35
C GLU A 417 11.98 -3.19 31.23
N SER A 418 12.09 -2.67 30.01
CA SER A 418 11.73 -1.29 29.66
C SER A 418 10.64 -1.28 28.59
N ALA A 419 9.67 -0.38 28.70
CA ALA A 419 8.60 -0.22 27.72
C ALA A 419 9.18 0.42 26.46
N ALA A 420 8.94 -0.15 25.28
CA ALA A 420 9.29 0.48 24.02
C ALA A 420 8.16 1.44 23.61
N GLY A 421 8.38 2.76 23.72
CA GLY A 421 7.34 3.77 23.48
C GLY A 421 6.75 3.72 22.07
N ASN A 422 7.55 3.34 21.07
CA ASN A 422 7.08 3.16 19.70
C ASN A 422 6.15 1.96 19.47
N SER A 423 6.05 1.05 20.43
CA SER A 423 5.12 -0.09 20.37
C SER A 423 3.76 0.23 20.97
N MET A 424 3.61 1.35 21.71
CA MET A 424 2.39 1.63 22.44
C MET A 424 1.18 1.88 21.53
N SER A 425 0.05 1.24 21.84
CA SER A 425 -1.20 1.39 21.08
C SER A 425 -2.41 1.33 22.00
N TRP A 426 -3.24 2.38 21.99
CA TRP A 426 -4.51 2.41 22.70
C TRP A 426 -5.59 1.65 21.95
N SER A 427 -6.45 0.94 22.70
CA SER A 427 -7.70 0.40 22.16
C SER A 427 -8.64 1.54 21.72
N PRO A 428 -9.61 1.29 20.83
CA PRO A 428 -10.48 2.34 20.30
C PRO A 428 -11.18 3.20 21.36
N SER A 429 -11.66 2.61 22.47
CA SER A 429 -12.26 3.39 23.58
C SER A 429 -11.24 3.86 24.65
N GLY A 430 -9.97 3.51 24.45
CA GLY A 430 -8.85 3.82 25.35
C GLY A 430 -8.91 3.05 26.67
N VAL A 431 -9.74 2.01 26.80
CA VAL A 431 -9.83 1.21 28.03
C VAL A 431 -8.63 0.29 28.23
N ARG A 432 -7.89 -0.02 27.15
CA ARG A 432 -6.68 -0.84 27.20
C ARG A 432 -5.53 -0.18 26.43
N LEU A 433 -4.31 -0.38 26.91
CA LEU A 433 -3.08 0.02 26.24
C LEU A 433 -2.22 -1.23 25.99
N ALA A 434 -1.90 -1.51 24.74
CA ALA A 434 -0.91 -2.52 24.39
C ALA A 434 0.49 -1.88 24.41
N VAL A 435 1.48 -2.56 24.97
CA VAL A 435 2.87 -2.11 25.05
C VAL A 435 3.81 -3.30 24.99
N ALA A 436 4.82 -3.23 24.13
CA ALA A 436 5.90 -4.20 24.08
C ALA A 436 7.11 -3.69 24.87
N THR A 437 7.93 -4.62 25.37
CA THR A 437 9.22 -4.27 25.95
C THR A 437 10.25 -3.95 24.86
N ALA A 438 11.31 -3.23 25.22
CA ALA A 438 12.51 -3.18 24.42
C ALA A 438 13.34 -4.46 24.68
N PRO A 439 14.01 -5.03 23.65
CA PRO A 439 15.00 -6.08 23.89
C PRO A 439 16.18 -5.50 24.69
N ALA A 440 16.81 -6.32 25.53
CA ALA A 440 18.01 -5.91 26.27
C ALA A 440 19.17 -5.63 25.30
N GLU A 441 19.31 -6.45 24.26
CA GLU A 441 20.26 -6.24 23.18
C GLU A 441 19.65 -6.68 21.85
N ARG A 442 19.52 -5.74 20.91
CA ARG A 442 18.86 -5.98 19.63
C ARG A 442 19.55 -7.06 18.78
N CYS A 443 20.86 -7.19 18.91
CA CYS A 443 21.70 -8.15 18.19
C CYS A 443 22.35 -9.20 19.09
N GLY A 444 21.86 -9.34 20.32
CA GLY A 444 22.31 -10.39 21.22
C GLY A 444 21.72 -11.76 20.87
N ASP A 445 21.92 -12.71 21.76
CA ASP A 445 21.30 -14.03 21.67
C ASP A 445 19.76 -13.96 21.78
N GLU A 446 19.08 -15.11 21.67
CA GLU A 446 17.62 -15.19 21.75
C GLU A 446 17.07 -14.60 23.07
N GLN A 447 17.79 -14.76 24.18
CA GLN A 447 17.36 -14.26 25.47
C GLN A 447 17.50 -12.74 25.55
N ALA A 448 18.58 -12.17 25.01
CA ALA A 448 18.80 -10.73 24.96
C ALA A 448 17.83 -10.02 23.99
N ARG A 449 17.39 -10.73 22.95
CA ARG A 449 16.39 -10.27 21.97
C ARG A 449 14.94 -10.53 22.38
N ARG A 450 14.72 -11.19 23.52
CA ARG A 450 13.39 -11.50 24.01
C ARG A 450 12.62 -10.21 24.31
N VAL A 451 11.41 -10.14 23.79
CA VAL A 451 10.45 -9.08 24.03
C VAL A 451 9.16 -9.70 24.56
N THR A 452 8.49 -9.00 25.47
CA THR A 452 7.15 -9.35 25.95
C THR A 452 6.15 -8.26 25.54
N LEU A 453 5.03 -8.67 24.96
CA LEU A 453 3.88 -7.82 24.69
C LEU A 453 2.92 -7.90 25.87
N TYR A 454 2.60 -6.76 26.46
CA TYR A 454 1.63 -6.62 27.52
C TYR A 454 0.39 -5.85 27.06
N VAL A 455 -0.72 -6.11 27.75
CA VAL A 455 -1.92 -5.27 27.74
C VAL A 455 -2.14 -4.72 29.15
N VAL A 456 -2.32 -3.41 29.23
CA VAL A 456 -2.62 -2.67 30.45
C VAL A 456 -4.10 -2.33 30.46
N ASP A 457 -4.79 -2.67 31.54
CA ASP A 457 -6.12 -2.12 31.83
C ASP A 457 -5.97 -0.67 32.32
N ALA A 458 -6.57 0.29 31.61
CA ALA A 458 -6.32 1.71 31.86
C ALA A 458 -6.84 2.20 33.21
N ALA A 459 -7.94 1.60 33.71
CA ALA A 459 -8.62 2.00 34.94
C ALA A 459 -7.85 1.55 36.19
N THR A 460 -7.36 0.31 36.15
CA THR A 460 -6.68 -0.35 37.27
C THR A 460 -5.16 -0.20 37.21
N GLY A 461 -4.60 -0.02 36.01
CA GLY A 461 -3.17 -0.14 35.75
C GLY A 461 -2.67 -1.60 35.76
N ALA A 462 -3.59 -2.58 35.81
CA ALA A 462 -3.23 -3.99 35.81
C ALA A 462 -2.57 -4.39 34.49
N LEU A 463 -1.46 -5.13 34.59
CA LEU A 463 -0.64 -5.57 33.46
C LEU A 463 -0.88 -7.06 33.23
N GLY A 464 -1.21 -7.45 31.99
CA GLY A 464 -1.32 -8.85 31.56
C GLY A 464 -0.39 -9.13 30.38
N ALA A 465 0.44 -10.17 30.49
CA ALA A 465 1.30 -10.62 29.39
C ALA A 465 0.44 -11.33 28.33
N VAL A 466 0.60 -10.92 27.08
CA VAL A 466 -0.13 -11.47 25.92
C VAL A 466 0.75 -12.42 25.13
N ALA A 467 1.98 -12.02 24.83
CA ALA A 467 2.91 -12.81 24.04
C ALA A 467 4.35 -12.54 24.45
N THR A 468 5.22 -13.52 24.27
CA THR A 468 6.67 -13.39 24.44
C THR A 468 7.35 -14.05 23.25
N GLY A 469 8.38 -13.41 22.69
CA GLY A 469 9.11 -13.91 21.55
C GLY A 469 10.33 -13.06 21.22
N ALA A 470 11.02 -13.38 20.13
CA ALA A 470 12.07 -12.53 19.58
C ALA A 470 11.47 -11.49 18.62
N GLY A 471 12.15 -10.35 18.48
CA GLY A 471 11.79 -9.30 17.55
C GLY A 471 10.87 -8.22 18.15
N ALA A 472 10.50 -7.25 17.32
CA ALA A 472 9.66 -6.13 17.75
C ALA A 472 8.17 -6.46 17.55
N PHE A 473 7.36 -6.33 18.60
CA PHE A 473 5.90 -6.33 18.44
C PHE A 473 5.42 -4.96 17.95
N ALA A 474 4.59 -4.96 16.92
CA ALA A 474 3.88 -3.78 16.43
C ALA A 474 2.36 -3.97 16.63
N PRO A 475 1.84 -3.75 17.86
CA PRO A 475 0.44 -3.99 18.16
C PRO A 475 -0.48 -2.95 17.49
N VAL A 476 -1.64 -3.42 17.03
CA VAL A 476 -2.73 -2.66 16.43
C VAL A 476 -4.06 -3.23 16.94
N TRP A 477 -4.90 -2.39 17.53
CA TRP A 477 -6.23 -2.80 17.98
C TRP A 477 -7.23 -2.80 16.82
N LEU A 478 -8.04 -3.86 16.75
CA LEU A 478 -9.18 -3.99 15.83
C LEU A 478 -10.50 -3.63 16.51
N SER A 479 -10.59 -3.92 17.81
CA SER A 479 -11.67 -3.53 18.71
C SER A 479 -11.09 -3.36 20.11
N ASP A 480 -11.91 -3.11 21.13
CA ASP A 480 -11.41 -3.11 22.51
C ASP A 480 -11.00 -4.49 23.03
N GLU A 481 -11.35 -5.55 22.31
CA GLU A 481 -11.13 -6.95 22.70
C GLU A 481 -10.16 -7.65 21.75
N ARG A 482 -10.01 -7.19 20.51
CA ARG A 482 -9.17 -7.83 19.50
C ARG A 482 -7.90 -7.03 19.26
N LEU A 483 -6.77 -7.64 19.57
CA LEU A 483 -5.43 -7.10 19.36
C LEU A 483 -4.72 -7.90 18.26
N ALA A 484 -4.29 -7.21 17.20
CA ALA A 484 -3.38 -7.76 16.21
C ALA A 484 -1.94 -7.38 16.55
N TYR A 485 -1.00 -8.30 16.41
CA TYR A 485 0.43 -8.01 16.58
C TYR A 485 1.28 -8.90 15.67
N MET A 486 2.43 -8.37 15.26
CA MET A 486 3.43 -9.14 14.55
C MET A 486 4.20 -10.04 15.52
N GLN A 487 4.49 -11.27 15.12
CA GLN A 487 5.36 -12.22 15.81
C GLN A 487 6.37 -12.82 14.82
N GLY A 488 7.59 -13.10 15.27
CA GLY A 488 8.65 -13.63 14.42
C GLY A 488 9.46 -12.54 13.70
N GLU A 489 10.47 -12.97 12.95
CA GLU A 489 11.43 -12.09 12.26
C GLU A 489 11.47 -12.38 10.76
N ASP A 490 11.70 -11.34 9.96
CA ASP A 490 11.85 -11.37 8.50
C ASP A 490 10.82 -12.25 7.77
N THR A 491 11.25 -13.32 7.10
CA THR A 491 10.38 -14.21 6.29
C THR A 491 9.53 -15.14 7.12
N ALA A 492 9.86 -15.34 8.41
CA ALA A 492 9.07 -16.10 9.37
C ALA A 492 8.08 -15.21 10.16
N SER A 493 7.94 -13.94 9.79
CA SER A 493 6.99 -13.04 10.44
C SER A 493 5.54 -13.43 10.13
N ALA A 494 4.74 -13.48 11.18
CA ALA A 494 3.30 -13.72 11.15
C ALA A 494 2.57 -12.59 11.86
N VAL A 495 1.29 -12.38 11.54
CA VAL A 495 0.41 -11.50 12.31
C VAL A 495 -0.60 -12.34 13.07
N VAL A 496 -0.57 -12.25 14.39
CA VAL A 496 -1.50 -12.94 15.28
C VAL A 496 -2.61 -11.97 15.68
N ILE A 497 -3.86 -12.40 15.56
CA ILE A 497 -5.03 -11.69 16.06
C ILE A 497 -5.53 -12.44 17.30
N ARG A 498 -5.45 -11.81 18.47
CA ARG A 498 -5.88 -12.37 19.75
C ARG A 498 -7.09 -11.63 20.29
N ASP A 499 -8.05 -12.38 20.82
CA ASP A 499 -9.04 -11.88 21.75
C ASP A 499 -8.41 -11.81 23.15
N VAL A 500 -8.15 -10.59 23.63
CA VAL A 500 -7.44 -10.37 24.90
C VAL A 500 -8.34 -10.60 26.12
N VAL A 501 -9.66 -10.64 25.95
CA VAL A 501 -10.62 -10.89 27.03
C VAL A 501 -10.86 -12.38 27.18
N ALA A 502 -11.07 -13.09 26.07
CA ALA A 502 -11.21 -14.53 26.04
C ALA A 502 -9.87 -15.28 26.15
N ASP A 503 -8.75 -14.56 26.08
CA ASP A 503 -7.39 -15.08 26.04
C ASP A 503 -7.16 -16.13 24.93
N ALA A 504 -7.72 -15.87 23.74
CA ALA A 504 -7.76 -16.83 22.64
C ALA A 504 -7.21 -16.24 21.34
N THR A 505 -6.44 -17.03 20.59
CA THR A 505 -6.05 -16.67 19.22
C THR A 505 -7.26 -16.83 18.30
N VAL A 506 -7.66 -15.73 17.65
CA VAL A 506 -8.77 -15.68 16.69
C VAL A 506 -8.30 -16.08 15.30
N ALA A 507 -7.13 -15.57 14.89
CA ALA A 507 -6.54 -15.87 13.59
C ALA A 507 -5.02 -15.67 13.62
N GLN A 508 -4.34 -16.32 12.68
CA GLN A 508 -2.91 -16.16 12.43
C GLN A 508 -2.69 -16.02 10.92
N LEU A 509 -2.04 -14.94 10.52
CA LEU A 509 -1.74 -14.62 9.14
C LEU A 509 -0.29 -14.96 8.86
N GLU A 510 -0.05 -15.80 7.86
CA GLU A 510 1.29 -16.22 7.47
C GLU A 510 1.42 -16.12 5.95
N THR A 511 2.63 -15.80 5.49
CA THR A 511 2.98 -15.91 4.08
C THR A 511 4.40 -16.45 3.94
N PRO A 512 4.75 -17.04 2.78
CA PRO A 512 6.12 -17.50 2.54
C PRO A 512 7.18 -16.39 2.64
N GLY A 513 6.79 -15.11 2.48
CA GLY A 513 7.71 -13.98 2.58
C GLY A 513 7.60 -13.18 3.89
N GLY A 514 6.66 -13.51 4.76
CA GLY A 514 6.35 -12.76 5.96
C GLY A 514 5.23 -11.72 5.78
N VAL A 515 4.57 -11.40 6.89
CA VAL A 515 3.53 -10.38 7.01
C VAL A 515 3.71 -9.60 8.30
N ALA A 516 3.49 -8.30 8.24
CA ALA A 516 3.62 -7.41 9.37
C ALA A 516 2.44 -6.44 9.47
N THR A 517 2.13 -5.97 10.66
CA THR A 517 1.06 -4.99 10.87
C THR A 517 1.40 -3.62 10.30
N GLN A 518 2.67 -3.19 10.25
CA GLN A 518 3.03 -1.84 9.76
C GLN A 518 4.28 -1.75 8.89
N HIS A 519 5.33 -2.49 9.23
CA HIS A 519 6.57 -2.55 8.46
C HIS A 519 7.18 -3.92 8.64
N LEU A 520 7.82 -4.41 7.60
CA LEU A 520 8.55 -5.68 7.69
C LEU A 520 9.89 -5.40 8.36
N PRO A 521 10.18 -6.00 9.52
CA PRO A 521 11.39 -5.71 10.25
C PRO A 521 12.61 -6.02 9.38
N ARG A 522 13.45 -5.00 9.20
CA ARG A 522 14.79 -5.13 8.66
C ARG A 522 15.73 -4.92 9.82
N LEU A 523 16.26 -6.01 10.34
CA LEU A 523 17.37 -5.95 11.26
C LEU A 523 18.53 -6.69 10.62
N ARG A 524 19.52 -5.93 10.17
CA ARG A 524 20.83 -6.49 9.88
C ARG A 524 21.65 -6.40 11.14
N CYS A 525 21.74 -7.50 11.86
CA CYS A 525 22.79 -7.61 12.86
C CYS A 525 24.12 -7.86 12.13
N PRO A 526 25.20 -7.14 12.49
CA PRO A 526 26.51 -7.49 11.98
C PRO A 526 26.77 -8.96 12.33
N PRO A 527 27.41 -9.73 11.44
CA PRO A 527 27.80 -11.09 11.78
C PRO A 527 28.62 -11.03 13.08
N PRO A 528 28.43 -11.98 14.00
CA PRO A 528 29.26 -12.02 15.20
C PRO A 528 30.73 -11.98 14.77
N PRO A 529 31.59 -11.22 15.48
CA PRO A 529 33.00 -11.18 15.15
C PRO A 529 33.52 -12.62 15.08
N ALA A 530 34.23 -12.96 13.99
CA ALA A 530 34.75 -14.30 13.80
C ALA A 530 35.51 -14.71 15.06
N SER A 531 35.07 -15.80 15.70
CA SER A 531 35.65 -16.23 16.96
C SER A 531 37.14 -16.51 16.71
N PRO A 532 38.07 -15.93 17.50
CA PRO A 532 39.51 -16.14 17.27
C PRO A 532 39.93 -17.62 17.35
N ALA A 533 39.06 -18.50 17.87
CA ALA A 533 39.25 -19.95 17.90
C ALA A 533 39.10 -20.63 16.52
N ASP A 534 38.38 -20.02 15.57
CA ASP A 534 38.24 -20.54 14.20
C ASP A 534 39.36 -20.07 13.26
N ALA A 535 40.23 -19.17 13.73
CA ALA A 535 41.54 -18.95 13.12
C ALA A 535 42.42 -20.16 13.44
N GLY A 536 42.16 -21.28 12.76
CA GLY A 536 42.93 -22.50 12.91
C GLY A 536 44.43 -22.20 12.86
N PRO A 537 45.25 -22.86 13.70
CA PRO A 537 46.69 -22.62 13.76
C PRO A 537 47.25 -22.75 12.35
N GLY A 538 47.81 -21.66 11.84
CA GLY A 538 48.19 -21.49 10.43
C GLY A 538 48.76 -22.77 9.83
N GLY A 539 47.92 -23.49 9.07
CA GLY A 539 48.37 -24.58 8.24
C GLY A 539 49.42 -24.00 7.27
N PRO A 540 50.58 -24.65 7.11
CA PRO A 540 51.65 -24.12 6.28
C PRO A 540 51.11 -23.83 4.88
N ALA A 541 51.41 -22.62 4.39
CA ALA A 541 50.99 -22.12 3.10
C ALA A 541 51.28 -23.16 2.00
N HIS A 542 50.24 -23.80 1.49
CA HIS A 542 50.34 -24.67 0.32
C HIS A 542 50.63 -23.77 -0.88
N ARG A 543 51.92 -23.71 -1.26
CA ARG A 543 52.36 -23.13 -2.53
C ARG A 543 51.97 -24.11 -3.62
N ASP A 544 50.80 -23.93 -4.21
CA ASP A 544 50.47 -24.60 -5.46
C ASP A 544 51.11 -23.86 -6.62
N GLY A 545 52.09 -24.55 -7.21
CA GLY A 545 52.80 -24.11 -8.39
C GLY A 545 51.90 -24.07 -9.61
N ALA A 546 52.17 -23.08 -10.45
CA ALA A 546 51.68 -22.99 -11.81
C ALA A 546 52.12 -24.21 -12.65
N ALA A 547 51.18 -24.82 -13.37
CA ALA A 547 51.33 -25.13 -14.79
C ALA A 547 50.02 -25.66 -15.40
N ASP A 548 49.66 -25.00 -16.50
CA ASP A 548 49.22 -25.57 -17.76
C ASP A 548 47.74 -25.75 -18.14
N ALA A 549 47.57 -25.55 -19.44
CA ALA A 549 46.39 -25.17 -20.20
C ALA A 549 45.32 -26.26 -20.34
N GLY A 550 44.07 -25.80 -20.48
CA GLY A 550 42.94 -26.64 -20.88
C GLY A 550 41.73 -25.80 -21.26
N ALA A 551 41.59 -25.54 -22.56
CA ALA A 551 40.50 -24.80 -23.16
C ALA A 551 39.12 -25.46 -22.91
N ALA A 552 38.12 -24.63 -22.58
CA ALA A 552 36.72 -24.92 -22.87
C ALA A 552 35.93 -23.60 -22.97
N THR A 553 35.57 -23.26 -24.19
CA THR A 553 34.63 -22.20 -24.56
C THR A 553 33.23 -22.56 -24.07
N GLY A 554 32.73 -21.81 -23.08
CA GLY A 554 31.33 -21.83 -22.64
C GLY A 554 30.84 -20.39 -22.53
N ALA A 555 30.28 -19.87 -23.61
CA ALA A 555 29.70 -18.54 -23.67
C ALA A 555 28.47 -18.45 -22.76
N ALA A 556 28.61 -17.76 -21.63
CA ALA A 556 27.47 -17.27 -20.87
C ALA A 556 26.95 -16.02 -21.61
N SER A 557 25.81 -16.18 -22.29
CA SER A 557 25.10 -15.07 -22.91
C SER A 557 24.59 -14.12 -21.82
N GLU A 558 25.13 -12.90 -21.81
CA GLU A 558 24.45 -11.73 -21.24
C GLU A 558 23.07 -11.58 -21.89
N PRO A 559 22.01 -11.27 -21.13
CA PRO A 559 20.77 -10.81 -21.73
C PRO A 559 21.01 -9.42 -22.35
N PRO A 560 20.60 -9.17 -23.60
CA PRO A 560 20.78 -7.86 -24.20
C PRO A 560 19.93 -6.82 -23.46
N ALA A 561 20.58 -5.70 -23.13
CA ALA A 561 19.92 -4.45 -22.80
C ALA A 561 19.19 -3.96 -24.07
N ASP A 562 17.87 -4.18 -24.10
CA ASP A 562 17.03 -3.70 -25.19
C ASP A 562 16.79 -2.19 -25.02
N ALA A 563 17.54 -1.41 -25.80
CA ALA A 563 17.33 0.01 -26.00
C ALA A 563 16.19 0.19 -27.00
N GLY A 564 14.95 0.20 -26.51
CA GLY A 564 13.78 0.57 -27.29
C GLY A 564 13.84 2.02 -27.75
N ALA A 565 14.20 2.23 -29.02
CA ALA A 565 13.98 3.48 -29.73
C ALA A 565 12.47 3.67 -30.00
N PRO A 566 11.94 4.91 -29.97
CA PRO A 566 10.51 5.14 -30.10
C PRO A 566 10.03 4.93 -31.55
N VAL A 567 9.13 3.95 -31.72
CA VAL A 567 8.32 3.78 -32.93
C VAL A 567 7.35 4.96 -33.04
N LYS A 568 7.47 5.73 -34.12
CA LYS A 568 6.44 6.67 -34.57
C LYS A 568 5.27 5.86 -35.14
N THR A 569 4.09 6.04 -34.57
CA THR A 569 2.82 5.56 -35.15
C THR A 569 2.20 6.67 -36.01
N PRO A 570 1.41 6.30 -37.05
CA PRO A 570 0.85 7.21 -38.05
C PRO A 570 -0.24 8.14 -37.53
#